data_AF-A0A0V1APH0-F1
#
_entry.id   AF-A0A0V1APH0-F1
#
_cell.length_a   1.000
_cell.length_b   1.000
_cell.length_c   1.000
_cell.angle_alpha   90.00
_cell.angle_beta   90.00
_cell.angle_gamma   90.00
#
_symmetry.space_group_name_H-M   'P 1'
#
loop_
_entity.id
_entity.type
_entity.pdbx_description
1 polymer ?
#
loop_
_entity_poly.entity_id
_entity_poly.type
_entity_poly.pdbx_seq_one_letter_code
_entity_poly.pdbx_strand_id
1 'polypeptide(L)' 'MKNYLVDAGLWHCVENENVEYELEQRALAKINLLIKPCASGDVSKAMTAKQAWDKLRCAYEHIGLVRRILLYSSLFKT' A
#
# COMPACT_ATOMS: atom_id res chain seq x y z
N MET A 1 2.05 -5.40 6.54
CA MET A 1 0.84 -4.57 6.48
C MET A 1 -0.45 -5.41 6.46
N LYS A 2 -0.54 -6.47 5.64
CA LYS A 2 -1.72 -7.36 5.58
C LYS A 2 -2.09 -7.93 6.96
N ASN A 3 -1.11 -8.51 7.67
CA ASN A 3 -1.34 -9.09 9.00
C ASN A 3 -1.92 -8.11 10.02
N TYR A 4 -1.60 -6.82 9.93
CA TYR A 4 -2.14 -5.79 10.82
C TYR A 4 -3.62 -5.50 10.53
N LEU A 5 -4.00 -5.45 9.25
CA LEU A 5 -5.40 -5.28 8.87
C LEU A 5 -6.22 -6.53 9.17
N VAL A 6 -5.62 -7.72 9.06
CA VAL A 6 -6.25 -8.99 9.46
C VAL A 6 -6.49 -9.03 10.98
N ASP A 7 -5.48 -8.69 11.78
CA ASP A 7 -5.60 -8.61 13.25
C ASP A 7 -6.67 -7.59 13.68
N ALA A 8 -6.77 -6.46 12.97
CA ALA A 8 -7.80 -5.46 13.22
C ALA A 8 -9.19 -5.82 12.66
N GLY A 9 -9.35 -6.95 11.98
CA GLY A 9 -10.62 -7.37 11.35
C GLY A 9 -11.02 -6.54 10.13
N LEU A 10 -10.11 -5.74 9.56
CA LEU A 10 -10.36 -4.76 8.48
C LEU A 10 -9.91 -5.24 7.10
N TRP A 11 -9.38 -6.47 7.00
CA TRP A 11 -8.91 -7.00 5.72
C TRP A 11 -10.01 -7.12 4.67
N HIS A 12 -11.25 -7.37 5.11
CA HIS A 12 -12.41 -7.42 4.23
C HIS A 12 -12.68 -6.09 3.50
N CYS A 13 -12.23 -4.95 4.05
CA CYS A 13 -12.36 -3.63 3.41
C CYS A 13 -11.43 -3.45 2.19
N VAL A 14 -10.43 -4.31 2.06
CA VAL A 14 -9.49 -4.31 0.92
C VAL A 14 -9.96 -5.28 -0.17
N GLU A 15 -10.64 -6.36 0.21
CA GLU A 15 -11.09 -7.41 -0.71
C GLU A 15 -12.47 -7.12 -1.33
N ASN A 16 -13.41 -6.58 -0.55
CA ASN A 16 -14.78 -6.34 -0.99
C ASN A 16 -15.01 -4.88 -1.41
N GLU A 17 -15.99 -4.67 -2.29
CA GLU A 17 -16.39 -3.34 -2.78
C GLU A 17 -17.60 -2.76 -2.03
N ASN A 18 -18.35 -3.61 -1.33
CA ASN A 18 -19.47 -3.18 -0.49
C ASN A 18 -19.09 -3.36 0.98
N VAL A 19 -18.56 -2.29 1.57
CA VAL A 19 -18.06 -2.24 2.94
C VAL A 19 -18.77 -1.10 3.65
N GLU A 20 -19.09 -1.30 4.92
CA GLU A 20 -19.67 -0.25 5.75
C GLU A 20 -18.74 0.96 5.82
N TYR A 21 -19.29 2.16 5.64
CA TYR A 21 -18.53 3.39 5.49
C TYR A 21 -17.55 3.65 6.65
N GLU A 22 -17.95 3.32 7.89
CA GLU A 22 -17.09 3.49 9.06
C GLU A 22 -15.88 2.55 9.05
N LEU A 23 -16.07 1.30 8.61
CA LEU A 23 -14.99 0.31 8.50
C LEU A 23 -14.02 0.67 7.38
N GLU A 24 -14.54 1.16 6.25
CA GLU A 24 -13.77 1.69 5.13
C GLU A 24 -12.87 2.86 5.57
N GLN A 25 -13.45 3.86 6.25
CA GLN A 25 -12.70 5.01 6.78
C GLN A 25 -11.64 4.59 7.79
N ARG A 26 -11.97 3.64 8.68
CA ARG A 26 -11.02 3.12 9.68
C ARG A 26 -9.87 2.36 9.04
N ALA A 27 -10.15 1.55 8.02
CA ALA A 27 -9.13 0.83 7.26
C ALA A 27 -8.22 1.81 6.50
N LEU A 28 -8.80 2.81 5.83
CA LEU A 28 -8.06 3.85 5.13
C LEU A 28 -7.14 4.65 6.06
N ALA A 29 -7.66 5.09 7.21
CA ALA A 29 -6.87 5.81 8.21
C ALA A 29 -5.72 4.96 8.76
N LYS A 30 -5.97 3.69 9.08
CA LYS A 30 -4.91 2.76 9.53
C LYS A 30 -3.86 2.54 8.46
N ILE A 31 -4.26 2.38 7.20
CA ILE A 31 -3.31 2.28 6.09
C ILE A 31 -2.45 3.53 6.06
N ASN A 32 -3.05 4.73 6.04
CA ASN A 32 -2.35 6.02 6.00
C ASN A 32 -1.39 6.27 7.18
N LEU A 33 -1.72 5.81 8.39
CA LEU A 33 -0.86 5.97 9.56
C LEU A 33 0.38 5.05 9.56
N LEU A 34 0.30 3.90 8.89
CA LEU A 34 1.35 2.88 8.89
C LEU A 34 2.33 3.02 7.72
N ILE A 35 2.07 3.93 6.78
CA ILE A 35 2.91 4.11 5.60
C ILE A 35 4.17 4.88 5.95
N LYS A 36 5.30 4.47 5.37
CA LYS A 36 6.51 5.28 5.38
C LYS A 36 6.28 6.57 4.59
N PRO A 37 6.87 7.71 5.01
CA PRO A 37 6.70 9.00 4.32
C PRO A 37 7.00 8.96 2.81
N CYS A 38 7.94 8.10 2.39
CA CYS A 38 8.31 7.94 0.98
C CYS A 38 7.21 7.37 0.07
N ALA A 39 6.15 6.77 0.64
CA ALA A 39 5.00 6.25 -0.11
C ALA A 39 3.69 6.98 0.25
N SER A 40 3.73 8.00 1.11
CA SER A 40 2.51 8.68 1.58
C SER A 40 1.86 9.56 0.51
N GLY A 41 2.64 10.12 -0.42
CA GLY A 41 2.13 11.00 -1.47
C GLY A 41 1.09 10.34 -2.40
N ASP A 42 1.31 9.08 -2.77
CA ASP A 42 0.41 8.35 -3.68
C ASP A 42 -0.80 7.78 -2.93
N VAL A 43 -0.57 7.28 -1.71
CA VAL A 43 -1.59 6.60 -0.92
C VAL A 43 -2.54 7.57 -0.21
N SER A 44 -2.06 8.75 0.19
CA SER A 44 -2.91 9.81 0.79
C SER A 44 -4.03 10.31 -0.13
N LYS A 45 -3.86 10.18 -1.44
CA LYS A 45 -4.86 10.53 -2.46
C LYS A 45 -5.89 9.42 -2.71
N ALA A 46 -5.78 8.28 -2.03
CA ALA A 46 -6.74 7.19 -2.19
C ALA A 46 -8.03 7.49 -1.43
N MET A 47 -9.17 7.22 -2.05
CA MET A 47 -10.49 7.41 -1.43
C MET A 47 -11.02 6.16 -0.75
N THR A 48 -10.51 4.98 -1.12
CA THR A 48 -10.91 3.68 -0.57
C THR A 48 -9.71 2.93 -0.02
N ALA A 49 -9.94 2.06 0.95
CA ALA A 49 -8.92 1.21 1.55
C ALA A 49 -8.28 0.28 0.50
N LYS A 50 -9.10 -0.26 -0.43
CA LYS A 50 -8.64 -1.04 -1.58
C LYS A 50 -7.69 -0.24 -2.48
N GLN A 51 -8.08 0.97 -2.87
CA GLN A 51 -7.23 1.83 -3.71
C GLN A 51 -5.93 2.21 -2.99
N ALA A 52 -6.01 2.51 -1.68
CA ALA A 52 -4.86 2.82 -0.87
C ALA A 52 -3.88 1.64 -0.81
N TRP A 53 -4.42 0.44 -0.63
CA TRP A 53 -3.65 -0.81 -0.59
C TRP A 53 -2.98 -1.14 -1.94
N ASP A 54 -3.69 -0.97 -3.06
CA ASP A 54 -3.14 -1.27 -4.38
C ASP A 54 -2.04 -0.27 -4.78
N LYS A 55 -2.23 1.02 -4.49
CA LYS A 55 -1.17 2.02 -4.68
C LYS A 55 0.05 1.74 -3.82
N LEU A 56 -0.17 1.33 -2.57
CA LEU A 56 0.90 0.94 -1.68
C LEU A 56 1.68 -0.26 -2.26
N ARG A 57 0.98 -1.31 -2.70
CA ARG A 57 1.59 -2.49 -3.33
C ARG A 57 2.43 -2.07 -4.54
N CYS A 58 1.85 -1.28 -5.44
CA CYS A 58 2.52 -0.78 -6.63
C CYS A 58 3.79 0.03 -6.30
N ALA A 59 3.73 0.94 -5.32
CA ALA A 59 4.88 1.71 -4.89
C ALA A 59 6.03 0.82 -4.37
N TYR A 60 5.73 -0.19 -3.56
CA TYR A 60 6.75 -1.11 -3.04
C TYR A 60 7.32 -2.03 -4.11
N GLU A 61 6.49 -2.54 -5.03
CA GLU A 61 6.94 -3.34 -6.17
C GLU A 61 7.83 -2.52 -7.11
N HIS A 62 7.42 -1.27 -7.42
CA HIS A 62 8.18 -0.36 -8.26
C HIS A 62 9.53 0.01 -7.62
N ILE A 63 9.57 0.33 -6.32
CA ILE A 63 10.82 0.59 -5.60
C ILE A 63 11.73 -0.64 -5.64
N GLY A 64 11.18 -1.85 -5.44
CA GLY A 64 11.94 -3.10 -5.53
C GLY A 64 12.51 -3.34 -6.92
N LEU A 65 11.73 -3.08 -7.96
CA LEU A 65 12.13 -3.21 -9.36
C LEU A 65 13.25 -2.22 -9.72
N VAL A 66 13.09 -0.93 -9.39
CA VAL A 66 14.10 0.10 -9.61
C VAL A 66 15.41 -0.27 -8.92
N ARG A 67 15.34 -0.72 -7.66
CA ARG A 67 16.53 -1.13 -6.90
C ARG A 67 17.23 -2.33 -7.52
N ARG A 68 16.47 -3.31 -8.04
CA ARG A 68 17.02 -4.42 -8.83
C ARG A 68 17.71 -3.93 -10.08
N ILE A 69 17.07 -3.08 -10.89
CA ILE A 69 17.65 -2.54 -12.13
C ILE A 69 18.97 -1.81 -11.84
N LEU A 70 18.99 -0.92 -10.84
CA LEU A 70 20.21 -0.20 -10.44
C LEU A 70 21.33 -1.14 -10.00
N LEU A 71 21.01 -2.20 -9.26
CA LEU A 71 21.99 -3.23 -8.88
C LEU A 71 22.52 -3.97 -10.11
N TYR A 72 21.64 -4.35 -11.05
CA TYR A 72 22.04 -4.97 -12.32
C TYR A 72 22.95 -4.04 -13.13
N SER A 73 22.59 -2.77 -13.32
CA SER A 73 23.44 -1.79 -14.01
C SER A 73 24.80 -1.58 -13.34
N SER A 74 24.84 -1.61 -12.00
CA SER A 74 26.10 -1.51 -11.24
C SER A 74 26.97 -2.76 -11.33
N LEU A 75 26.37 -3.95 -11.36
CA LEU A 75 27.07 -5.24 -11.40
C LEU A 75 27.57 -5.57 -12.81
N PHE A 76 26.77 -5.28 -13.82
CA PHE A 76 27.02 -5.68 -15.20
C PHE A 76 27.46 -4.53 -16.09
N LYS A 77 27.97 -3.42 -15.50
CA LYS A 77 28.50 -2.20 -16.14
C LYS A 77 28.60 -2.35 -17.66
N THR A 78 27.55 -1.94 -18.36
CA THR A 78 27.59 -1.66 -19.80
C THR A 78 27.74 -0.16 -19.96
#